data_AF-A0A8R1ETQ5-F1
#
_entry.id   AF-A0A8R1ETQ5-F1
#
_cell.length_a   1.000
_cell.length_b   1.000
_cell.length_c   1.000
_cell.angle_alpha   90.00
_cell.angle_beta   90.00
_cell.angle_gamma   90.00
#
_symmetry.space_group_name_H-M   'P 1'
#
loop_
_entity.id
_entity.type
_entity.pdbx_description
1 polymer ?
#
loop_
_entity_poly.entity_id
_entity_poly.type
_entity_poly.pdbx_seq_one_letter_code
_entity_poly.pdbx_strand_id
1 'polypeptide(L)'
;MISHPAPGRNLYIQSIAPRDDPVTEQLREELRASRNQIDALIKRNAELASASSERHPSVRKNVMNFMASPSKLLTIITLICIFTQSSALTPQVCMPHSPESYLKLPAPVDCAGTHRKSASEPTIRIQYSIYGDNTITYESNGTLCKIINSITRYSVNAFGVRYQERVSTKKSVTIAECKRMRDFRKCENGDLLEHEGFFQTKNPHIIDWPSPPLSIFWETQKVESTNCFMMNTKVSARYGEVTPISAAGSMANCKFSKGECQPKEGAAFIWTPQPKQECRYVFYKTLNGFQTDKYCKQYL
;
A
#
# COMPACT_ATOMS: atom_id res chain seq x y z
N MET A 1 39.21 -30.15 53.98
CA MET A 1 40.57 -30.20 53.41
C MET A 1 40.47 -30.59 51.94
N ILE A 2 41.37 -30.01 51.16
CA ILE A 2 41.47 -29.94 49.70
C ILE A 2 41.74 -31.31 49.04
N SER A 3 41.18 -31.55 47.84
CA SER A 3 41.83 -32.18 46.65
C SER A 3 40.75 -32.52 45.60
N HIS A 4 40.64 -31.76 44.50
CA HIS A 4 41.23 -31.96 43.16
C HIS A 4 40.94 -33.31 42.47
N PRO A 5 40.42 -33.33 41.22
CA PRO A 5 39.86 -34.51 40.54
C PRO A 5 40.72 -35.07 39.39
N ALA A 6 40.45 -36.33 38.98
CA ALA A 6 40.61 -36.90 37.61
C ALA A 6 40.31 -38.43 37.64
N PRO A 7 40.14 -39.15 36.50
CA PRO A 7 39.45 -38.81 35.24
C PRO A 7 38.57 -39.98 34.69
N GLY A 8 37.76 -39.68 33.65
CA GLY A 8 37.56 -40.61 32.52
C GLY A 8 36.25 -41.41 32.44
N ARG A 9 35.38 -41.01 31.51
CA ARG A 9 34.63 -41.93 30.63
C ARG A 9 34.11 -41.17 29.40
N ASN A 10 34.72 -41.45 28.24
CA ASN A 10 34.32 -40.95 26.94
C ASN A 10 33.00 -41.61 26.51
N LEU A 11 31.95 -40.81 26.33
CA LEU A 11 30.73 -41.20 25.62
C LEU A 11 30.73 -40.46 24.29
N TYR A 12 31.11 -41.17 23.21
CA TYR A 12 30.88 -40.69 21.85
C TYR A 12 29.38 -40.78 21.56
N ILE A 13 28.72 -39.64 21.42
CA ILE A 13 27.39 -39.55 20.82
C ILE A 13 27.63 -39.42 19.30
N GLN A 14 27.37 -40.50 18.56
CA GLN A 14 27.22 -40.41 17.10
C GLN A 14 25.97 -39.57 16.80
N SER A 15 26.16 -38.38 16.24
CA SER A 15 25.07 -37.60 15.66
C SER A 15 24.52 -38.36 14.45
N ILE A 16 23.31 -38.90 14.59
CA ILE A 16 22.49 -39.38 13.49
C ILE A 16 22.35 -38.25 12.46
N ALA A 17 22.82 -38.49 11.24
CA ALA A 17 22.58 -37.61 10.10
C ALA A 17 21.06 -37.54 9.84
N PRO A 18 20.50 -36.37 9.51
CA PRO A 18 19.08 -36.26 9.18
C PRO A 18 18.78 -37.12 7.95
N ARG A 19 17.74 -37.95 8.03
CA ARG A 19 17.23 -38.73 6.91
C ARG A 19 16.55 -37.75 5.95
N ASP A 20 17.16 -37.52 4.79
CA ASP A 20 16.66 -36.58 3.77
C ASP A 20 15.29 -37.07 3.26
N ASP A 21 14.25 -36.26 3.50
CA ASP A 21 12.89 -36.50 3.01
C ASP A 21 12.84 -36.18 1.51
N PRO A 22 12.35 -37.06 0.62
CA PRO A 22 12.33 -36.84 -0.83
C PRO A 22 11.54 -35.59 -1.23
N VAL A 23 10.56 -35.19 -0.42
CA VAL A 23 9.77 -33.96 -0.59
C VAL A 23 10.62 -32.70 -0.38
N THR A 24 11.59 -32.73 0.54
CA THR A 24 12.47 -31.58 0.79
C THR A 24 13.48 -31.34 -0.32
N GLU A 25 13.92 -32.39 -1.01
CA GLU A 25 14.77 -32.25 -2.20
C GLU A 25 13.99 -31.71 -3.40
N GLN A 26 12.76 -32.18 -3.64
CA GLN A 26 11.89 -31.58 -4.65
C GLN A 26 11.64 -30.09 -4.41
N LEU A 27 11.37 -29.70 -3.16
CA LEU A 27 11.15 -28.30 -2.82
C LEU A 27 12.43 -27.46 -3.01
N ARG A 28 13.61 -28.03 -2.72
CA ARG A 28 14.91 -27.38 -2.98
C ARG A 28 15.18 -27.22 -4.47
N GLU A 29 14.82 -28.19 -5.29
CA GLU A 29 14.95 -28.11 -6.74
C GLU A 29 14.01 -27.08 -7.36
N GLU A 30 12.74 -27.04 -6.94
CA GLU A 30 11.79 -26.00 -7.36
C GLU A 30 12.25 -24.60 -6.95
N LEU A 31 12.78 -24.46 -5.73
CA LEU A 31 13.31 -23.18 -5.25
C LEU A 31 14.54 -22.74 -6.04
N ARG A 32 15.42 -23.67 -6.42
CA ARG A 32 16.56 -23.41 -7.31
C ARG A 32 16.12 -23.01 -8.71
N ALA A 33 15.12 -23.70 -9.27
CA ALA A 33 14.57 -23.36 -10.58
C ALA A 33 13.94 -21.97 -10.60
N SER A 34 13.13 -21.64 -9.58
CA SER A 34 12.53 -20.32 -9.42
C SER A 34 13.59 -19.22 -9.27
N ARG A 35 14.64 -19.48 -8.47
CA ARG A 35 15.73 -18.51 -8.26
C ARG A 35 16.54 -18.25 -9.52
N ASN A 36 16.83 -19.28 -10.30
CA ASN A 36 17.49 -19.15 -11.60
C ASN A 36 16.65 -18.32 -12.58
N GLN A 37 15.32 -18.47 -12.54
CA GLN A 37 14.41 -17.69 -13.37
C GLN A 37 14.39 -16.21 -12.97
N ILE A 38 14.43 -15.92 -11.67
CA ILE A 38 14.53 -14.54 -11.15
C ILE A 38 15.88 -13.91 -11.54
N ASP A 39 17.00 -14.64 -11.39
CA ASP A 39 18.32 -14.14 -11.75
C ASP A 39 18.44 -13.86 -13.26
N ALA A 40 17.82 -14.69 -14.11
CA ALA A 40 17.73 -14.45 -15.54
C ALA A 40 16.92 -13.17 -15.88
N LEU A 41 15.82 -12.92 -15.17
CA LEU A 41 15.04 -11.70 -15.33
C LEU A 41 15.78 -10.45 -14.83
N ILE A 42 16.50 -10.55 -13.71
CA ILE A 42 17.36 -9.47 -13.19
C ILE A 42 18.47 -9.15 -14.19
N LYS A 43 19.13 -10.17 -14.74
CA LYS A 43 20.17 -9.99 -15.75
C LYS A 43 19.63 -9.30 -17.00
N ARG A 44 18.48 -9.72 -17.50
CA ARG A 44 17.82 -9.08 -18.65
C ARG A 44 17.41 -7.63 -18.35
N ASN A 45 16.90 -7.34 -17.15
CA ASN A 45 16.59 -5.98 -16.73
C ASN A 45 17.84 -5.11 -16.62
N ALA A 46 18.97 -5.66 -16.14
CA ALA A 46 20.25 -4.96 -16.11
C ALA A 46 20.79 -4.69 -17.52
N GLU A 47 20.66 -5.65 -18.44
CA GLU A 47 21.02 -5.48 -19.85
C GLU A 47 20.15 -4.40 -20.53
N LEU A 48 18.83 -4.40 -20.29
CA LEU A 48 17.91 -3.36 -20.77
C LEU A 48 18.20 -1.98 -20.15
N ALA A 49 18.58 -1.93 -18.88
CA ALA A 49 19.00 -0.69 -18.22
C ALA A 49 20.35 -0.18 -18.76
N SER A 50 21.27 -1.08 -19.14
CA SER A 50 22.55 -0.71 -19.75
C SER A 50 22.41 -0.28 -21.22
N ALA A 51 21.46 -0.87 -21.96
CA ALA A 51 21.18 -0.51 -23.34
C ALA A 51 20.50 0.87 -23.50
N SER A 52 19.84 1.37 -22.44
CA SER A 52 19.24 2.71 -22.41
C SER A 52 20.21 3.83 -22.01
N SER A 53 21.49 3.51 -21.81
CA SER A 53 22.51 4.46 -21.34
C SER A 53 23.78 4.46 -22.20
N GLU A 54 23.65 4.60 -23.52
CA GLU A 54 24.74 5.17 -24.34
C GLU A 54 24.79 6.70 -24.13
N ARG A 55 25.33 7.12 -22.98
CA ARG A 55 25.96 8.43 -22.78
C ARG A 55 27.20 8.26 -21.90
N HIS A 56 28.34 8.53 -22.53
CA HIS A 56 29.70 8.76 -22.00
C HIS A 56 30.04 8.33 -20.56
N PRO A 57 31.05 7.47 -20.35
CA PRO A 57 31.54 7.16 -19.02
C PRO A 57 32.39 8.33 -18.48
N SER A 58 31.86 9.05 -17.50
CA SER A 58 32.68 9.87 -16.61
C SER A 58 33.43 8.93 -15.65
N VAL A 59 34.73 8.81 -15.91
CA VAL A 59 35.66 8.04 -15.07
C VAL A 59 35.83 8.78 -13.74
N ARG A 60 35.08 8.38 -12.71
CA ARG A 60 35.40 8.71 -11.31
C ARG A 60 36.44 7.71 -10.80
N LYS A 61 37.72 8.08 -10.87
CA LYS A 61 38.80 7.39 -10.15
C LYS A 61 38.66 7.70 -8.66
N ASN A 62 38.29 6.70 -7.86
CA ASN A 62 38.44 6.76 -6.41
C ASN A 62 39.93 6.67 -6.06
N VAL A 63 40.47 7.73 -5.45
CA VAL A 63 41.88 7.90 -5.07
C VAL A 63 42.27 7.01 -3.86
N MET A 64 41.34 6.26 -3.28
CA MET A 64 41.56 5.50 -2.05
C MET A 64 42.16 4.10 -2.22
N ASN A 65 42.49 3.66 -3.44
CA ASN A 65 43.11 2.34 -3.66
C ASN A 65 44.64 2.33 -3.64
N PHE A 66 45.31 3.41 -3.21
CA PHE A 66 46.77 3.49 -3.18
C PHE A 66 47.41 3.13 -1.82
N MET A 67 46.62 2.72 -0.81
CA MET A 67 47.13 2.34 0.51
C MET A 67 46.83 0.87 0.85
N ALA A 68 47.29 -0.03 -0.01
CA ALA A 68 47.29 -1.47 0.26
C ALA A 68 48.73 -2.01 0.18
N SER A 69 49.59 -1.59 1.10
CA SER A 69 50.81 -2.36 1.43
C SER A 69 51.28 -2.03 2.85
N PRO A 70 51.35 -3.02 3.76
CA PRO A 70 51.76 -2.82 5.15
C PRO A 70 53.21 -2.32 5.27
N SER A 71 54.03 -2.49 4.22
CA SER A 71 55.42 -2.04 4.21
C SER A 71 55.57 -0.52 4.07
N LYS A 72 54.62 0.19 3.44
CA LYS A 72 54.69 1.64 3.24
C LYS A 72 54.12 2.44 4.40
N LEU A 73 53.24 1.83 5.20
CA LEU A 73 52.71 2.42 6.42
C LEU A 73 53.81 2.52 7.50
N LEU A 74 54.65 1.50 7.62
CA LEU A 74 55.72 1.44 8.62
C LEU A 74 56.77 2.54 8.39
N THR A 75 57.13 2.80 7.13
CA THR A 75 58.10 3.84 6.76
C THR A 75 57.59 5.25 7.05
N ILE A 76 56.27 5.48 6.96
CA ILE A 76 55.67 6.78 7.27
C ILE A 76 55.63 7.00 8.80
N ILE A 77 55.30 5.95 9.57
CA ILE A 77 55.29 6.02 11.05
C ILE A 77 56.70 6.30 11.58
N THR A 78 57.74 5.65 11.04
CA THR A 78 59.13 5.91 11.46
C THR A 78 59.59 7.33 11.10
N LEU A 79 59.13 7.89 9.97
CA LEU A 79 59.49 9.26 9.59
C LEU A 79 58.84 10.29 10.53
N ILE A 80 57.60 10.05 10.96
CA ILE A 80 56.86 10.95 11.87
C ILE A 80 57.52 11.00 13.26
N CYS A 81 58.05 9.89 13.77
CA CYS A 81 58.75 9.86 15.06
C CYS A 81 60.07 10.66 15.09
N ILE A 82 60.69 10.92 13.94
CA ILE A 82 61.96 11.68 13.86
C ILE A 82 61.72 13.20 13.92
N PHE A 83 60.51 13.67 13.56
CA PHE A 83 60.15 15.09 13.58
C PHE A 83 59.40 15.53 14.85
N THR A 84 59.03 14.60 15.74
CA THR A 84 58.47 14.94 17.06
C THR A 84 59.59 15.18 18.05
N GLN A 85 59.79 16.44 18.44
CA GLN A 85 60.66 16.80 19.55
C GLN A 85 60.18 16.06 20.81
N SER A 86 61.02 15.16 21.32
CA SER A 86 60.82 14.56 22.63
C SER A 86 61.09 15.66 23.65
N SER A 87 60.06 16.17 24.29
CA SER A 87 60.20 17.05 25.45
C SER A 87 60.86 16.23 26.56
N ALA A 88 62.19 16.34 26.68
CA ALA A 88 62.89 15.81 27.83
C ALA A 88 62.35 16.53 29.07
N LEU A 89 61.73 15.79 29.99
CA LEU A 89 61.39 16.32 31.31
C LEU A 89 62.70 16.70 31.99
N THR A 90 62.97 18.01 32.07
CA THR A 90 64.02 18.54 32.92
C THR A 90 63.59 18.34 34.38
N PRO A 91 64.40 17.69 35.23
CA PRO A 91 64.07 17.58 36.64
C PRO A 91 64.11 19.00 37.24
N GLN A 92 62.95 19.49 37.65
CA GLN A 92 62.83 20.80 38.28
C GLN A 92 63.22 20.67 39.75
N VAL A 93 64.35 21.26 40.14
CA VAL A 93 64.78 21.35 41.54
C VAL A 93 64.20 22.63 42.14
N CYS A 94 63.38 22.49 43.20
CA CYS A 94 62.80 23.63 43.90
C CYS A 94 63.91 24.40 44.65
N MET A 95 64.06 25.70 44.35
CA MET A 95 65.05 26.56 45.00
C MET A 95 64.44 27.16 46.28
N PRO A 96 65.05 26.99 47.46
CA PRO A 96 64.43 27.37 48.74
C PRO A 96 64.39 28.89 49.02
N HIS A 97 64.98 29.73 48.15
CA HIS A 97 65.14 31.17 48.40
C HIS A 97 64.67 32.07 47.24
N SER A 98 63.68 31.63 46.47
CA SER A 98 62.94 32.54 45.58
C SER A 98 61.95 33.39 46.40
N PRO A 99 61.64 34.64 46.00
CA PRO A 99 60.68 35.49 46.70
C PRO A 99 59.32 34.77 46.83
N GLU A 100 58.76 34.77 48.04
CA GLU A 100 57.55 34.02 48.38
C GLU A 100 56.33 34.56 47.63
N SER A 101 55.87 33.83 46.60
CA SER A 101 54.59 34.09 45.96
C SER A 101 53.49 33.32 46.68
N TYR A 102 52.66 34.02 47.45
CA TYR A 102 51.53 33.41 48.14
C TYR A 102 50.34 33.27 47.19
N LEU A 103 49.91 32.03 46.93
CA LEU A 103 48.70 31.75 46.17
C LEU A 103 47.48 31.78 47.10
N LYS A 104 46.58 32.76 46.92
CA LYS A 104 45.30 32.77 47.63
C LYS A 104 44.31 31.83 46.92
N LEU A 105 43.89 30.79 47.62
CA LEU A 105 42.83 29.90 47.12
C LEU A 105 41.52 30.68 46.95
N PRO A 106 40.76 30.44 45.86
CA PRO A 106 39.47 31.07 45.66
C PRO A 106 38.49 30.65 46.77
N ALA A 107 37.57 31.56 47.10
CA ALA A 107 36.54 31.29 48.10
C ALA A 107 35.68 30.08 47.68
N PRO A 108 35.17 29.29 48.64
CA PRO A 108 34.30 28.16 48.34
C PRO A 108 33.06 28.61 47.56
N VAL A 109 32.70 27.84 46.55
CA VAL A 109 31.51 28.08 45.72
C VAL A 109 30.25 28.02 46.58
N ASP A 110 29.41 29.05 46.44
CA ASP A 110 28.17 29.18 47.20
C ASP A 110 27.08 28.25 46.65
N CYS A 111 26.79 27.18 47.39
CA CYS A 111 25.81 26.15 47.00
C CYS A 111 24.35 26.58 47.22
N ALA A 112 24.11 27.74 47.86
CA ALA A 112 22.77 28.24 48.18
C ALA A 112 21.90 28.56 46.95
N GLY A 113 22.52 28.71 45.76
CA GLY A 113 21.83 28.98 44.50
C GLY A 113 21.18 27.76 43.83
N THR A 114 21.39 26.54 44.35
CA THR A 114 20.68 25.35 43.82
C THR A 114 19.32 25.18 44.48
N HIS A 115 18.41 26.11 44.20
CA HIS A 115 17.00 25.74 44.14
C HIS A 115 16.85 24.71 43.02
N ARG A 116 17.08 23.43 43.34
CA ARG A 116 16.48 22.34 42.56
C ARG A 116 14.99 22.62 42.59
N LYS A 117 14.46 23.15 41.48
CA LYS A 117 13.03 23.30 41.26
C LYS A 117 12.40 21.95 41.56
N SER A 118 11.71 21.95 42.70
CA SER A 118 11.21 20.75 43.36
C SER A 118 10.31 19.98 42.39
N ALA A 119 10.33 18.65 42.49
CA ALA A 119 9.41 17.73 41.83
C ALA A 119 7.93 17.91 42.28
N SER A 120 7.57 19.11 42.76
CA SER A 120 6.29 19.48 43.36
C SER A 120 5.57 20.60 42.59
N GLU A 121 6.03 20.97 41.39
CA GLU A 121 5.22 21.79 40.48
C GLU A 121 3.94 21.02 40.13
N PRO A 122 2.73 21.62 40.23
CA PRO A 122 1.48 20.91 40.01
C PRO A 122 1.41 20.42 38.56
N THR A 123 1.52 19.11 38.38
CA THR A 123 1.39 18.47 37.06
C THR A 123 -0.08 18.41 36.67
N ILE A 124 -0.46 19.12 35.61
CA ILE A 124 -1.81 19.04 35.06
C ILE A 124 -1.86 17.85 34.11
N ARG A 125 -2.82 16.94 34.31
CA ARG A 125 -3.09 15.85 33.36
C ARG A 125 -3.76 16.44 32.13
N ILE A 126 -3.17 16.23 30.95
CA ILE A 126 -3.69 16.74 29.69
C ILE A 126 -3.90 15.61 28.70
N GLN A 127 -4.97 15.75 27.94
CA GLN A 127 -5.32 14.87 26.84
C GLN A 127 -5.40 15.70 25.55
N TYR A 128 -4.56 15.34 24.57
CA TYR A 128 -4.57 15.97 23.25
C TYR A 128 -5.10 14.99 22.20
N SER A 129 -6.12 15.40 21.45
CA SER A 129 -6.58 14.66 20.27
C SER A 129 -5.85 15.19 19.04
N ILE A 130 -5.04 14.33 18.40
CA ILE A 130 -4.33 14.65 17.16
C ILE A 130 -5.23 14.28 15.99
N TYR A 131 -5.40 15.24 15.10
CA TYR A 131 -6.07 15.04 13.82
C TYR A 131 -5.05 15.23 12.69
N GLY A 132 -5.11 14.37 11.68
CA GLY A 132 -4.27 14.44 10.48
C GLY A 132 -5.12 14.76 9.25
N ASP A 133 -4.47 15.12 8.14
CA ASP A 133 -5.14 15.32 6.86
C ASP A 133 -5.81 14.03 6.37
N ASN A 134 -7.00 14.17 5.79
CA ASN A 134 -7.79 13.05 5.31
C ASN A 134 -7.25 12.51 3.98
N THR A 135 -6.59 11.35 4.07
CA THR A 135 -6.09 10.57 2.92
C THR A 135 -6.87 9.27 2.71
N ILE A 136 -7.97 9.09 3.46
CA ILE A 136 -8.76 7.85 3.46
C ILE A 136 -9.60 7.80 2.18
N THR A 137 -9.61 6.63 1.54
CA THR A 137 -10.57 6.33 0.48
C THR A 137 -11.80 5.69 1.12
N TYR A 138 -12.94 6.36 1.03
CA TYR A 138 -14.18 5.92 1.63
C TYR A 138 -14.92 4.99 0.66
N GLU A 139 -15.02 3.72 1.01
CA GLU A 139 -15.80 2.73 0.26
C GLU A 139 -17.18 2.56 0.88
N SER A 140 -18.21 2.61 0.05
CA SER A 140 -19.59 2.33 0.42
C SER A 140 -20.15 1.22 -0.45
N ASN A 141 -20.96 0.36 0.16
CA ASN A 141 -21.74 -0.63 -0.58
C ASN A 141 -22.84 0.11 -1.35
N GLY A 142 -22.99 -0.26 -2.61
CA GLY A 142 -24.00 0.29 -3.49
C GLY A 142 -24.58 -0.77 -4.42
N THR A 143 -25.56 -0.33 -5.19
CA THR A 143 -26.31 -1.15 -6.15
C THR A 143 -26.37 -0.38 -7.46
N LEU A 144 -26.02 -1.07 -8.55
CA LEU A 144 -26.24 -0.61 -9.92
C LEU A 144 -27.52 -1.26 -10.45
N CYS A 145 -28.40 -0.44 -11.02
CA CYS A 145 -29.54 -0.91 -11.81
C CYS A 145 -29.41 -0.41 -13.27
N LYS A 146 -29.62 -1.31 -14.23
CA LYS A 146 -29.71 -0.98 -15.66
C LYS A 146 -30.86 -1.75 -16.31
N ILE A 147 -31.45 -1.17 -17.34
CA ILE A 147 -32.42 -1.85 -18.21
C ILE A 147 -31.85 -1.85 -19.62
N ILE A 148 -31.76 -3.02 -20.23
CA ILE A 148 -31.26 -3.19 -21.60
C ILE A 148 -32.41 -3.69 -22.47
N ASN A 149 -32.70 -2.94 -23.53
CA ASN A 149 -33.56 -3.40 -24.60
C ASN A 149 -32.70 -4.03 -25.70
N SER A 150 -32.95 -5.30 -26.00
CA SER A 150 -32.25 -6.07 -27.03
C SER A 150 -33.18 -6.20 -28.23
N ILE A 151 -32.78 -5.58 -29.33
CA ILE A 151 -33.49 -5.62 -30.60
C ILE A 151 -32.70 -6.53 -31.53
N THR A 152 -33.34 -7.54 -32.11
CA THR A 152 -32.73 -8.35 -33.16
C THR A 152 -33.51 -8.20 -34.45
N ARG A 153 -32.82 -7.77 -35.49
CA ARG A 153 -33.30 -7.80 -36.86
C ARG A 153 -32.86 -9.10 -37.50
N TYR A 154 -33.78 -9.81 -38.13
CA TYR A 154 -33.49 -11.10 -38.73
C TYR A 154 -34.29 -11.32 -40.02
N SER A 155 -33.70 -12.09 -40.93
CA SER A 155 -34.34 -12.49 -42.19
C SER A 155 -33.72 -13.78 -42.71
N VAL A 156 -34.41 -14.43 -43.66
CA VAL A 156 -33.93 -15.67 -44.30
C VAL A 156 -34.06 -15.53 -45.80
N ASN A 157 -32.97 -15.72 -46.54
CA ASN A 157 -33.00 -15.62 -48.00
C ASN A 157 -33.68 -16.84 -48.66
N ALA A 158 -33.88 -16.81 -49.98
CA ALA A 158 -34.51 -17.91 -50.73
C ALA A 158 -33.76 -19.25 -50.61
N PHE A 159 -32.47 -19.24 -50.26
CA PHE A 159 -31.63 -20.43 -50.08
C PHE A 159 -31.58 -20.92 -48.61
N GLY A 160 -32.30 -20.28 -47.70
CA GLY A 160 -32.29 -20.63 -46.28
C GLY A 160 -31.14 -20.08 -45.44
N VAL A 161 -30.33 -19.18 -46.01
CA VAL A 161 -29.28 -18.47 -45.26
C VAL A 161 -29.91 -17.43 -44.35
N ARG A 162 -29.53 -17.48 -43.08
CA ARG A 162 -30.04 -16.61 -42.01
C ARG A 162 -29.20 -15.35 -41.90
N TYR A 163 -29.86 -14.20 -41.85
CA TYR A 163 -29.28 -12.93 -41.47
C TYR A 163 -29.74 -12.56 -40.05
N GLN A 164 -28.81 -12.08 -39.23
CA GLN A 164 -29.10 -11.66 -37.87
C GLN A 164 -28.24 -10.48 -37.47
N GLU A 165 -28.87 -9.41 -36.99
CA GLU A 165 -28.22 -8.25 -36.42
C GLU A 165 -28.82 -7.99 -35.04
N ARG A 166 -27.98 -7.98 -34.00
CA ARG A 166 -28.38 -7.67 -32.63
C ARG A 166 -27.92 -6.27 -32.25
N VAL A 167 -28.87 -5.43 -31.81
CA VAL A 167 -28.62 -4.09 -31.29
C VAL A 167 -29.16 -4.02 -29.87
N SER A 168 -28.28 -3.75 -28.90
CA SER A 168 -28.67 -3.54 -27.50
C SER A 168 -28.64 -2.05 -27.17
N THR A 169 -29.76 -1.50 -26.71
CA THR A 169 -29.88 -0.12 -26.25
C THR A 169 -30.13 -0.06 -24.75
N LYS A 170 -29.54 0.93 -24.07
CA LYS A 170 -29.77 1.16 -22.63
C LYS A 170 -31.01 2.05 -22.46
N LYS A 171 -32.00 1.61 -21.67
CA LYS A 171 -33.14 2.44 -21.25
C LYS A 171 -32.77 3.17 -19.95
N SER A 172 -33.20 4.42 -19.80
CA SER A 172 -32.98 5.17 -18.57
C SER A 172 -33.77 4.59 -17.40
N VAL A 173 -33.09 4.31 -16.28
CA VAL A 173 -33.68 3.77 -15.06
C VAL A 173 -33.83 4.87 -14.02
N THR A 174 -35.03 5.06 -13.47
CA THR A 174 -35.26 6.04 -12.41
C THR A 174 -34.73 5.52 -11.06
N ILE A 175 -34.42 6.44 -10.15
CA ILE A 175 -33.94 6.09 -8.80
C ILE A 175 -35.01 5.28 -8.04
N ALA A 176 -36.29 5.64 -8.18
CA ALA A 176 -37.40 4.93 -7.55
C ALA A 176 -37.51 3.48 -8.06
N GLU A 177 -37.34 3.25 -9.36
CA GLU A 177 -37.36 1.90 -9.92
C GLU A 177 -36.16 1.08 -9.40
N CYS A 178 -34.98 1.68 -9.32
CA CYS A 178 -33.81 0.99 -8.76
C CYS A 178 -33.99 0.64 -7.27
N LYS A 179 -34.64 1.51 -6.47
CA LYS A 179 -35.03 1.18 -5.09
C LYS A 179 -35.99 -0.01 -5.05
N ARG A 180 -36.98 -0.03 -5.95
CA ARG A 180 -37.93 -1.15 -6.09
C ARG A 180 -37.23 -2.46 -6.45
N MET A 181 -36.28 -2.42 -7.38
CA MET A 181 -35.48 -3.57 -7.77
C MET A 181 -34.65 -4.11 -6.60
N ARG A 182 -34.02 -3.22 -5.81
CA ARG A 182 -33.22 -3.58 -4.63
C ARG A 182 -34.07 -4.20 -3.53
N ASP A 183 -35.21 -3.58 -3.21
CA ASP A 183 -36.00 -3.93 -2.03
C ASP A 183 -36.93 -5.12 -2.29
N PHE A 184 -37.53 -5.21 -3.49
CA PHE A 184 -38.51 -6.25 -3.82
C PHE A 184 -38.00 -7.31 -4.79
N ARG A 185 -36.81 -7.13 -5.39
CA ARG A 185 -36.31 -7.98 -6.50
C ARG A 185 -37.32 -8.04 -7.67
N LYS A 186 -38.01 -6.93 -7.95
CA LYS A 186 -38.98 -6.81 -9.06
C LYS A 186 -38.71 -5.57 -9.90
N CYS A 187 -38.76 -5.74 -11.22
CA CYS A 187 -38.64 -4.67 -12.21
C CYS A 187 -39.97 -4.49 -12.98
N GLU A 188 -40.14 -3.39 -13.69
CA GLU A 188 -41.25 -3.15 -14.63
C GLU A 188 -41.45 -4.33 -15.60
N ASN A 189 -40.35 -4.96 -16.03
CA ASN A 189 -40.35 -6.05 -17.00
C ASN A 189 -40.32 -7.47 -16.40
N GLY A 190 -40.65 -7.63 -15.12
CA GLY A 190 -40.75 -8.94 -14.46
C GLY A 190 -39.91 -9.10 -13.19
N ASP A 191 -39.87 -10.32 -12.67
CA ASP A 191 -39.14 -10.66 -11.44
C ASP A 191 -37.64 -10.85 -11.72
N LEU A 192 -36.80 -10.33 -10.82
CA LEU A 192 -35.35 -10.44 -10.90
C LEU A 192 -34.89 -11.75 -10.27
N LEU A 193 -34.29 -12.62 -11.08
CA LEU A 193 -33.72 -13.88 -10.66
C LEU A 193 -32.22 -13.75 -10.48
N GLU A 194 -31.70 -14.37 -9.43
CA GLU A 194 -30.26 -14.40 -9.15
C GLU A 194 -29.55 -15.36 -10.11
N HIS A 195 -28.47 -14.89 -10.72
CA HIS A 195 -27.61 -15.67 -11.60
C HIS A 195 -26.18 -15.18 -11.43
N GLU A 196 -25.27 -16.07 -11.01
CA GLU A 196 -23.82 -15.76 -10.89
C GLU A 196 -23.49 -14.48 -10.10
N GLY A 197 -24.24 -14.20 -9.02
CA GLY A 197 -24.01 -13.04 -8.16
C GLY A 197 -24.56 -11.70 -8.68
N PHE A 198 -25.29 -11.73 -9.80
CA PHE A 198 -26.10 -10.60 -10.27
C PHE A 198 -27.57 -11.00 -10.42
N PHE A 199 -28.45 -10.02 -10.49
CA PHE A 199 -29.89 -10.18 -10.61
C PHE A 199 -30.33 -9.78 -12.00
N GLN A 200 -31.07 -10.65 -12.69
CA GLN A 200 -31.60 -10.34 -14.01
C GLN A 200 -32.99 -10.92 -14.22
N THR A 201 -33.81 -10.24 -15.01
CA THR A 201 -35.03 -10.81 -15.55
C THR A 201 -34.67 -11.77 -16.70
N LYS A 202 -35.45 -12.84 -16.87
CA LYS A 202 -35.27 -13.80 -17.97
C LYS A 202 -36.41 -13.69 -18.98
N ASN A 203 -36.49 -12.56 -19.69
CA ASN A 203 -37.46 -12.42 -20.76
C ASN A 203 -36.95 -13.14 -22.01
N PRO A 204 -37.75 -14.06 -22.59
CA PRO A 204 -37.32 -14.86 -23.73
C PRO A 204 -37.07 -13.97 -24.94
N HIS A 205 -35.93 -14.18 -25.60
CA HIS A 205 -35.57 -13.53 -26.87
C HIS A 205 -35.47 -14.59 -27.97
N ILE A 206 -36.62 -15.18 -28.30
CA ILE A 206 -36.73 -16.29 -29.24
C ILE A 206 -36.99 -15.73 -30.63
N ILE A 207 -36.25 -16.24 -31.62
CA ILE A 207 -36.37 -15.85 -33.02
C ILE A 207 -37.06 -17.00 -33.76
N ASP A 208 -38.26 -16.73 -34.27
CA ASP A 208 -39.01 -17.68 -35.08
C ASP A 208 -38.59 -17.52 -36.55
N TRP A 209 -37.71 -18.41 -36.99
CA TRP A 209 -37.12 -18.31 -38.32
C TRP A 209 -38.14 -18.68 -39.41
N PRO A 210 -38.35 -17.80 -40.41
CA PRO A 210 -39.25 -18.09 -41.52
C PRO A 210 -38.69 -19.20 -42.41
N SER A 211 -39.60 -19.98 -43.01
CA SER A 211 -39.23 -21.13 -43.86
C SER A 211 -38.88 -20.69 -45.30
N PRO A 212 -37.77 -21.18 -45.89
CA PRO A 212 -37.44 -20.96 -47.29
C PRO A 212 -38.37 -21.75 -48.23
N PRO A 213 -38.46 -21.40 -49.53
CA PRO A 213 -37.89 -20.23 -50.19
C PRO A 213 -38.76 -18.97 -50.06
N LEU A 214 -39.99 -19.11 -49.55
CA LEU A 214 -40.98 -18.03 -49.49
C LEU A 214 -40.60 -16.91 -48.52
N SER A 215 -39.65 -17.16 -47.61
CA SER A 215 -39.11 -16.16 -46.68
C SER A 215 -38.48 -14.94 -47.36
N ILE A 216 -38.11 -15.02 -48.65
CA ILE A 216 -37.60 -13.87 -49.41
C ILE A 216 -38.64 -12.76 -49.61
N PHE A 217 -39.94 -13.10 -49.59
CA PHE A 217 -41.02 -12.14 -49.73
C PHE A 217 -41.36 -11.45 -48.40
N TRP A 218 -40.73 -11.88 -47.29
CA TRP A 218 -40.94 -11.29 -45.99
C TRP A 218 -39.85 -10.25 -45.74
N GLU A 219 -40.28 -9.04 -45.36
CA GLU A 219 -39.36 -8.00 -44.93
C GLU A 219 -38.60 -8.43 -43.66
N THR A 220 -37.48 -7.77 -43.39
CA THR A 220 -36.67 -8.00 -42.19
C THR A 220 -37.53 -7.91 -40.94
N GLN A 221 -37.63 -9.02 -40.22
CA GLN A 221 -38.41 -9.13 -39.01
C GLN A 221 -37.61 -8.58 -37.82
N LYS A 222 -38.33 -8.13 -36.80
CA LYS A 222 -37.76 -7.52 -35.60
C LYS A 222 -38.34 -8.17 -34.36
N VAL A 223 -37.47 -8.70 -33.50
CA VAL A 223 -37.83 -9.20 -32.17
C VAL A 223 -37.18 -8.30 -31.13
N GLU A 224 -37.95 -7.87 -30.13
CA GLU A 224 -37.49 -7.05 -29.02
C GLU A 224 -37.65 -7.81 -27.70
N SER A 225 -36.63 -7.79 -26.85
CA SER A 225 -36.74 -8.21 -25.46
C SER A 225 -36.11 -7.16 -24.55
N THR A 226 -36.79 -6.81 -23.48
CA THR A 226 -36.26 -5.89 -22.47
C THR A 226 -35.93 -6.66 -21.22
N ASN A 227 -34.67 -6.59 -20.77
CA ASN A 227 -34.24 -7.24 -19.54
C ASN A 227 -33.69 -6.21 -18.54
N CYS A 228 -34.10 -6.36 -17.29
CA CYS A 228 -33.59 -5.57 -16.18
C CYS A 228 -32.43 -6.30 -15.51
N PHE A 229 -31.43 -5.54 -15.10
CA PHE A 229 -30.25 -6.05 -14.43
C PHE A 229 -29.99 -5.23 -13.17
N MET A 230 -29.68 -5.91 -12.08
CA MET A 230 -29.25 -5.34 -10.83
C MET A 230 -28.00 -6.06 -10.34
N MET A 231 -27.01 -5.32 -9.87
CA MET A 231 -25.81 -5.91 -9.28
C MET A 231 -25.31 -5.07 -8.11
N ASN A 232 -24.75 -5.74 -7.11
CA ASN A 232 -24.11 -5.09 -6.00
C ASN A 232 -22.71 -4.60 -6.44
N THR A 233 -22.36 -3.38 -6.06
CA THR A 233 -21.08 -2.76 -6.40
C THR A 233 -20.55 -1.98 -5.21
N LYS A 234 -19.28 -1.59 -5.26
CA LYS A 234 -18.71 -0.63 -4.32
C LYS A 234 -18.54 0.72 -5.00
N VAL A 235 -18.89 1.78 -4.27
CA VAL A 235 -18.71 3.16 -4.68
C VAL A 235 -17.68 3.78 -3.74
N SER A 236 -16.63 4.33 -4.32
CA SER A 236 -15.50 4.91 -3.58
C SER A 236 -15.34 6.40 -3.86
N ALA A 237 -14.92 7.17 -2.86
CA ALA A 237 -14.55 8.57 -3.02
C ALA A 237 -13.47 8.98 -2.01
N ARG A 238 -12.63 9.94 -2.39
CA ARG A 238 -11.60 10.54 -1.52
C ARG A 238 -12.04 11.92 -1.03
N TYR A 239 -11.42 12.41 0.04
CA TYR A 239 -11.63 13.79 0.48
C TYR A 239 -11.28 14.79 -0.65
N GLY A 240 -12.12 15.80 -0.82
CA GLY A 240 -11.99 16.82 -1.88
C GLY A 240 -12.47 16.37 -3.26
N GLU A 241 -12.75 15.09 -3.46
CA GLU A 241 -13.29 14.57 -4.71
C GLU A 241 -14.82 14.56 -4.67
N VAL A 242 -15.44 15.27 -5.62
CA VAL A 242 -16.92 15.38 -5.69
C VAL A 242 -17.51 14.15 -6.39
N THR A 243 -16.88 13.71 -7.47
CA THR A 243 -17.34 12.61 -8.30
C THR A 243 -16.88 11.27 -7.75
N PRO A 244 -17.80 10.37 -7.39
CA PRO A 244 -17.42 9.04 -6.95
C PRO A 244 -16.91 8.16 -8.09
N ILE A 245 -16.19 7.11 -7.74
CA ILE A 245 -15.63 6.13 -8.67
C ILE A 245 -16.24 4.75 -8.34
N SER A 246 -16.66 4.04 -9.38
CA SER A 246 -17.20 2.68 -9.28
C SER A 246 -16.69 1.82 -10.43
N ALA A 247 -16.33 0.57 -10.15
CA ALA A 247 -15.91 -0.40 -11.17
C ALA A 247 -17.06 -0.81 -12.11
N ALA A 248 -18.30 -0.60 -11.66
CA ALA A 248 -19.51 -0.97 -12.37
C ALA A 248 -19.88 -0.06 -13.55
N GLY A 249 -19.33 1.15 -13.61
CA GLY A 249 -19.62 2.11 -14.67
C GLY A 249 -19.28 3.55 -14.31
N SER A 250 -19.39 4.43 -15.31
CA SER A 250 -19.13 5.87 -15.14
C SER A 250 -20.14 6.53 -14.21
N MET A 251 -19.63 7.29 -13.24
CA MET A 251 -20.43 8.11 -12.32
C MET A 251 -20.22 9.61 -12.57
N ALA A 252 -19.95 9.98 -13.83
CA ALA A 252 -19.77 11.38 -14.22
C ALA A 252 -20.99 12.23 -13.81
N ASN A 253 -20.74 13.38 -13.20
CA ASN A 253 -21.74 14.32 -12.66
C ASN A 253 -22.52 13.83 -11.43
N CYS A 254 -22.11 12.73 -10.80
CA CYS A 254 -22.64 12.29 -9.52
C CYS A 254 -21.90 12.94 -8.35
N LYS A 255 -22.57 13.11 -7.21
CA LYS A 255 -21.96 13.56 -5.95
C LYS A 255 -21.99 12.44 -4.92
N PHE A 256 -20.85 12.08 -4.34
CA PHE A 256 -20.76 10.97 -3.37
C PHE A 256 -21.69 11.16 -2.15
N SER A 257 -21.82 12.39 -1.64
CA SER A 257 -22.64 12.70 -0.47
C SER A 257 -24.15 12.55 -0.67
N LYS A 258 -24.64 12.51 -1.93
CA LYS A 258 -26.07 12.30 -2.21
C LYS A 258 -26.54 10.88 -1.93
N GLY A 259 -25.66 9.87 -2.04
CA GLY A 259 -26.05 8.46 -1.90
C GLY A 259 -26.88 7.89 -3.07
N GLU A 260 -27.22 8.71 -4.06
CA GLU A 260 -27.97 8.27 -5.24
C GLU A 260 -27.61 9.12 -6.45
N CYS A 261 -27.60 8.49 -7.62
CA CYS A 261 -27.34 9.19 -8.87
C CYS A 261 -27.87 8.43 -10.10
N GLN A 262 -28.29 9.21 -11.10
CA GLN A 262 -28.63 8.71 -12.43
C GLN A 262 -27.71 9.38 -13.46
N PRO A 263 -26.60 8.73 -13.89
CA PRO A 263 -25.76 9.23 -14.96
C PRO A 263 -26.51 9.30 -16.30
N LYS A 264 -25.98 10.11 -17.23
CA LYS A 264 -26.54 10.29 -18.59
C LYS A 264 -26.60 9.00 -19.40
N GLU A 265 -25.83 7.98 -19.03
CA GLU A 265 -25.84 6.66 -19.67
C GLU A 265 -27.09 5.81 -19.36
N GLY A 266 -28.02 6.34 -18.54
CA GLY A 266 -29.30 5.69 -18.24
C GLY A 266 -29.25 4.63 -17.13
N ALA A 267 -28.08 4.38 -16.55
CA ALA A 267 -27.95 3.58 -15.33
C ALA A 267 -28.44 4.37 -14.09
N ALA A 268 -28.79 3.65 -13.03
CA ALA A 268 -29.06 4.22 -11.71
C ALA A 268 -28.16 3.58 -10.65
N PHE A 269 -27.56 4.40 -9.80
CA PHE A 269 -26.70 3.99 -8.70
C PHE A 269 -27.30 4.45 -7.38
N ILE A 270 -27.28 3.56 -6.38
CA ILE A 270 -27.70 3.85 -5.01
C ILE A 270 -26.65 3.29 -4.06
N TRP A 271 -26.19 4.09 -3.10
CA TRP A 271 -25.20 3.68 -2.10
C TRP A 271 -25.43 4.42 -0.78
N THR A 272 -24.76 3.99 0.28
CA THR A 272 -24.83 4.67 1.58
C THR A 272 -23.70 5.71 1.70
N PRO A 273 -24.01 7.01 1.71
CA PRO A 273 -22.99 8.05 1.79
C PRO A 273 -22.30 8.03 3.16
N GLN A 274 -20.99 8.32 3.19
CA GLN A 274 -20.23 8.44 4.43
C GLN A 274 -19.92 9.91 4.72
N PRO A 275 -20.53 10.55 5.75
CA PRO A 275 -20.35 11.98 6.00
C PRO A 275 -18.92 12.35 6.41
N LYS A 276 -18.15 11.38 6.92
CA LYS A 276 -16.73 11.57 7.26
C LYS A 276 -15.85 11.90 6.05
N GLN A 277 -16.31 11.62 4.82
CA GLN A 277 -15.56 11.90 3.60
C GLN A 277 -15.39 13.40 3.34
N GLU A 278 -16.32 14.24 3.79
CA GLU A 278 -16.22 15.70 3.61
C GLU A 278 -15.28 16.35 4.64
N CYS A 279 -14.86 15.63 5.68
CA CYS A 279 -13.98 16.16 6.72
C CYS A 279 -12.54 16.25 6.22
N ARG A 280 -11.94 17.44 6.31
CA ARG A 280 -10.51 17.65 6.00
C ARG A 280 -9.59 16.89 6.95
N TYR A 281 -9.97 16.85 8.22
CA TYR A 281 -9.16 16.25 9.27
C TYR A 281 -9.84 15.02 9.83
N VAL A 282 -9.08 13.94 9.96
CA VAL A 282 -9.52 12.67 10.55
C VAL A 282 -8.75 12.40 11.82
N PHE A 283 -9.43 11.81 12.80
CA PHE A 283 -8.80 11.45 14.06
C PHE A 283 -7.65 10.47 13.82
N TYR A 284 -6.47 10.81 14.33
CA TYR A 284 -5.28 9.98 14.22
C TYR A 284 -5.03 9.22 15.52
N LYS A 285 -4.86 9.95 16.63
CA LYS A 285 -4.66 9.35 17.97
C LYS A 285 -4.93 10.35 19.08
N THR A 286 -5.20 9.83 20.27
CA THR A 286 -5.26 10.61 21.51
C THR A 286 -3.96 10.40 22.27
N LEU A 287 -3.28 11.50 22.62
CA LEU A 287 -2.12 11.49 23.48
C LEU A 287 -2.53 11.87 24.90
N ASN A 288 -2.03 11.11 25.87
CA ASN A 288 -2.18 11.41 27.28
C ASN A 288 -0.82 11.82 27.84
N GLY A 289 -0.80 12.86 28.67
CA GLY A 289 0.45 13.34 29.25
C GLY A 289 0.23 14.19 30.48
N PHE A 290 1.34 14.65 31.02
CA PHE A 290 1.37 15.64 32.10
C PHE A 290 2.13 16.85 31.59
N GLN A 291 1.55 18.03 31.80
CA GLN A 291 2.21 19.31 31.54
C GLN A 291 2.65 19.92 32.86
N THR A 292 3.93 20.28 32.94
CA THR A 292 4.45 21.28 33.88
C THR A 292 4.71 22.57 33.12
N ASP A 293 4.87 23.68 33.85
CA ASP A 293 4.97 25.05 33.30
C ASP A 293 6.12 25.26 32.30
N LYS A 294 7.02 24.28 32.17
CA LYS A 294 8.20 24.33 31.30
C LYS A 294 8.34 23.14 30.36
N TYR A 295 7.66 22.01 30.61
CA TYR A 295 7.85 20.78 29.83
C TYR A 295 6.55 19.97 29.74
N CYS A 296 6.24 19.48 28.54
CA CYS A 296 5.22 18.47 28.32
C CYS A 296 5.87 17.08 28.26
N LYS A 297 5.47 16.17 29.15
CA LYS A 297 5.89 14.76 29.10
C LYS A 297 4.74 13.93 28.54
N GLN A 298 4.92 13.41 27.33
CA GLN A 298 3.95 12.57 26.63
C GLN A 298 4.24 11.08 26.87
N TYR A 299 3.19 10.29 27.09
CA TYR A 299 3.26 8.84 27.06
C TYR A 299 2.49 8.37 25.81
N LEU A 300 3.15 7.60 24.96
CA LEU A 300 2.58 7.00 23.74
C LEU A 300 1.69 5.80 24.09
#